data_AF-A0A9D5GY25-F1
#
_entry.id   AF-A0A9D5GY25-F1
#
_cell.length_a   1.000
_cell.length_b   1.000
_cell.length_c   1.000
_cell.angle_alpha   90.00
_cell.angle_beta   90.00
_cell.angle_gamma   90.00
#
_symmetry.space_group_name_H-M   'P 1'
#
loop_
_entity.id
_entity.type
_entity.pdbx_description
1 polymer ?
#
loop_
_entity_poly.entity_id
_entity_poly.type
_entity_poly.pdbx_seq_one_letter_code
_entity_poly.pdbx_strand_id
1 'polypeptide(L)'
;AMIRTYLSLSVTTVSAASAVAAESSGETTFPPFDPGYFSTQIFWLLISFGILYFVLSRGILRRVGQILEERSDHITDDLDKASRMQSQAREAQKHRERALTDARAEAQGVVEATRQSVDAEIKRSIAAADAQAGEQAEIAEMRIRKMRSEALSRIDEIAADVAQAAIEKVAGKSVTVARIKSVLN
;
A
#
# COMPACT_ATOMS: atom_id res chain seq x y z
N ALA A 1 17.21 76.03 -27.52
CA ALA A 1 18.42 75.20 -27.48
C ALA A 1 17.94 73.76 -27.27
N MET A 2 18.19 72.77 -28.11
CA MET A 2 19.36 72.48 -28.94
C MET A 2 18.90 71.42 -29.97
N ILE A 3 19.33 71.53 -31.24
CA ILE A 3 19.49 70.42 -32.23
C ILE A 3 18.16 69.84 -32.77
N ARG A 4 17.58 70.18 -33.94
CA ARG A 4 18.11 70.44 -35.30
C ARG A 4 19.13 69.40 -35.76
N THR A 5 18.77 68.62 -36.79
CA THR A 5 19.63 67.86 -37.75
C THR A 5 19.30 66.35 -37.77
N TYR A 6 19.23 65.78 -38.98
CA TYR A 6 18.74 64.44 -39.41
C TYR A 6 17.22 64.36 -39.66
N LEU A 7 16.57 65.10 -40.58
CA LEU A 7 16.83 65.33 -42.00
C LEU A 7 17.32 64.09 -42.78
N SER A 8 16.43 63.56 -43.62
CA SER A 8 16.68 63.04 -44.98
C SER A 8 17.84 62.05 -45.21
N LEU A 9 17.52 60.81 -45.58
CA LEU A 9 18.21 59.95 -46.56
C LEU A 9 17.67 58.53 -46.33
N SER A 10 17.15 57.77 -47.26
CA SER A 10 16.93 57.92 -48.70
C SER A 10 15.98 56.78 -49.04
N VAL A 11 14.73 57.10 -49.40
CA VAL A 11 13.93 56.19 -50.22
C VAL A 11 14.78 55.96 -51.45
N THR A 12 15.39 54.78 -51.54
CA THR A 12 16.09 54.37 -52.75
C THR A 12 15.01 54.09 -53.76
N THR A 13 14.60 55.15 -54.45
CA THR A 13 13.93 55.07 -55.73
C THR A 13 14.83 54.20 -56.61
N VAL A 14 14.29 53.06 -57.04
CA VAL A 14 14.86 52.30 -58.15
C VAL A 14 14.85 53.28 -59.32
N SER A 15 16.01 53.85 -59.62
CA SER A 15 16.25 54.59 -60.83
C SER A 15 16.04 53.60 -61.97
N ALA A 16 14.96 53.78 -62.72
CA ALA A 16 14.85 53.21 -64.04
C ALA A 16 15.98 53.83 -64.87
N ALA A 17 17.07 53.07 -65.02
CA ALA A 17 18.12 53.40 -65.95
C ALA A 17 17.52 53.33 -67.35
N SER A 18 17.15 54.49 -67.90
CA SER A 18 16.82 54.66 -69.31
C SER A 18 18.09 54.38 -70.12
N ALA A 19 18.30 53.12 -70.48
CA ALA A 19 19.31 52.74 -71.46
C ALA A 19 18.77 53.09 -72.85
N VAL A 20 19.45 54.06 -73.48
CA VAL A 20 19.32 54.37 -74.90
C VAL A 20 19.79 53.17 -75.72
N ALA A 21 18.94 52.67 -76.62
CA ALA A 21 19.31 51.84 -77.77
C ALA A 21 18.34 52.21 -78.91
N ALA A 22 18.75 53.04 -79.86
CA ALA A 22 19.43 52.64 -81.10
C ALA A 22 18.55 51.73 -81.97
N GLU A 23 17.92 52.31 -83.00
CA GLU A 23 17.18 51.61 -84.05
C GLU A 23 18.11 50.75 -84.93
N SER A 24 17.69 49.52 -85.21
CA SER A 24 17.77 48.94 -86.57
C SER A 24 16.82 47.74 -86.73
N SER A 25 15.73 47.98 -87.47
CA SER A 25 15.07 47.10 -88.47
C SER A 25 14.84 45.61 -88.19
N GLY A 26 13.55 45.22 -88.09
CA GLY A 26 13.04 43.92 -88.52
C GLY A 26 12.07 43.24 -87.54
N GLU A 27 10.79 43.15 -87.91
CA GLU A 27 9.66 42.46 -87.24
C GLU A 27 9.13 43.06 -85.92
N THR A 28 7.93 43.66 -86.01
CA THR A 28 7.12 44.16 -84.89
C THR A 28 6.64 43.01 -84.01
N THR A 29 7.50 42.55 -83.09
CA THR A 29 7.10 41.73 -81.94
C THR A 29 6.70 42.67 -80.80
N PHE A 30 5.61 42.36 -80.09
CA PHE A 30 5.14 43.14 -78.93
C PHE A 30 6.34 43.41 -77.99
N PRO A 31 6.61 44.66 -77.56
CA PRO A 31 7.85 45.02 -76.86
C PRO A 31 8.26 44.13 -75.66
N PRO A 32 7.34 43.54 -74.85
CA PRO A 32 7.73 42.62 -73.78
C PRO A 32 7.96 41.15 -74.23
N PHE A 33 7.78 40.81 -75.50
CA PHE A 33 8.05 39.48 -76.07
C PHE A 33 9.18 39.47 -77.10
N ASP A 34 10.10 40.42 -77.05
CA ASP A 34 11.31 40.41 -77.87
C ASP A 34 12.24 39.23 -77.46
N PRO A 35 12.47 38.23 -78.35
CA PRO A 35 13.29 37.06 -78.06
C PRO A 35 14.76 37.35 -77.72
N GLY A 36 15.27 38.55 -78.05
CA GLY A 36 16.64 38.95 -77.74
C GLY A 36 16.95 38.99 -76.24
N TYR A 37 15.96 39.33 -75.39
CA TYR A 37 16.15 39.44 -73.94
C TYR A 37 15.90 38.13 -73.17
N PHE A 38 15.31 37.11 -73.82
CA PHE A 38 15.02 35.85 -73.13
C PHE A 38 16.29 35.12 -72.67
N SER A 39 17.39 35.21 -73.42
CA SER A 39 18.65 34.56 -73.04
C SER A 39 19.23 35.10 -71.73
N THR A 40 19.24 36.43 -71.56
CA THR A 40 19.72 37.06 -70.31
C THR A 40 18.76 36.83 -69.14
N GLN A 41 17.44 36.88 -69.38
CA GLN A 41 16.43 36.59 -68.37
C GLN A 41 16.53 35.15 -67.86
N ILE A 42 16.69 34.18 -68.77
CA ILE A 42 16.88 32.76 -68.42
C ILE A 42 18.19 32.56 -67.67
N PHE A 43 19.27 33.23 -68.05
CA PHE A 43 20.55 33.16 -67.35
C PHE A 43 20.43 33.62 -65.88
N TRP A 44 19.83 34.79 -65.62
CA TRP A 44 19.59 35.28 -64.26
C TRP A 44 18.56 34.45 -63.48
N LEU A 45 17.55 33.91 -64.18
CA LEU A 45 16.59 32.99 -63.58
C LEU A 45 17.29 31.71 -63.10
N LEU A 46 18.18 31.12 -63.91
CA LEU A 46 18.95 29.94 -63.50
C LEU A 46 19.87 30.24 -62.33
N ILE A 47 20.53 31.40 -62.29
CA ILE A 47 21.38 31.80 -61.16
C ILE A 47 20.55 31.98 -59.89
N SER A 48 19.48 32.77 -59.93
CA SER A 48 18.63 33.03 -58.76
C SER A 48 17.92 31.78 -58.28
N PHE A 49 17.42 30.94 -59.19
CA PHE A 49 16.83 29.65 -58.87
C PHE A 49 17.86 28.68 -58.30
N GLY A 50 19.08 28.66 -58.82
CA GLY A 50 20.18 27.85 -58.28
C GLY A 50 20.55 28.25 -56.85
N ILE A 51 20.65 29.55 -56.57
CA ILE A 51 20.88 30.07 -55.21
C ILE A 51 19.73 29.67 -54.28
N LEU A 52 18.49 29.87 -54.70
CA LEU A 52 17.30 29.50 -53.92
C LEU A 52 17.27 27.98 -53.64
N TYR A 53 17.54 27.16 -54.64
CA TYR A 53 17.62 25.71 -54.52
C TYR A 53 18.70 25.28 -53.53
N PHE A 54 19.88 25.89 -53.57
CA PHE A 54 20.96 25.60 -52.64
C PHE A 54 20.57 25.94 -51.19
N VAL A 55 19.91 27.09 -50.97
CA VAL A 55 19.42 27.51 -49.65
C VAL A 55 18.34 26.56 -49.12
N LEU A 56 17.38 26.14 -49.97
CA LEU A 56 16.34 25.18 -49.59
C LEU A 56 16.94 23.81 -49.25
N SER A 57 17.76 23.28 -50.16
CA SER A 57 18.41 21.97 -50.04
C SER A 57 19.23 21.85 -48.77
N ARG A 58 20.07 22.85 -48.47
CA ARG A 58 21.01 22.77 -47.35
C ARG A 58 20.54 23.44 -46.07
N GLY A 59 19.62 24.39 -46.13
CA GLY A 59 19.09 25.09 -44.96
C GLY A 59 17.79 24.46 -44.46
N ILE A 60 16.73 24.56 -45.26
CA ILE A 60 15.37 24.25 -44.83
C ILE A 60 15.16 22.75 -44.64
N LEU A 61 15.59 21.90 -45.60
CA LEU A 61 15.43 20.45 -45.47
C LEU A 61 16.16 19.88 -44.25
N ARG A 62 17.36 20.38 -43.94
CA ARG A 62 18.11 19.96 -42.75
C ARG A 62 17.39 20.32 -41.46
N ARG A 63 16.82 21.53 -41.36
CA ARG A 63 16.06 21.96 -40.18
C ARG A 63 14.78 21.15 -39.98
N VAL A 64 14.04 20.87 -41.06
CA VAL A 64 12.83 20.05 -40.98
C VAL A 64 13.17 18.62 -40.56
N GLY A 65 14.24 18.04 -41.11
CA GLY A 65 14.73 16.72 -40.70
C GLY A 65 15.08 16.65 -39.21
N GLN A 66 15.77 17.68 -38.67
CA GLN A 66 16.11 17.74 -37.25
C GLN A 66 14.86 17.76 -36.35
N ILE A 67 13.83 18.52 -36.70
CA ILE A 67 12.58 18.61 -35.91
C ILE A 67 11.81 17.28 -35.95
N LEU A 68 11.80 16.60 -37.10
CA LEU A 68 11.16 15.30 -37.23
C LEU A 68 11.87 14.24 -36.38
N GLU A 69 13.19 14.23 -36.40
CA GLU A 69 14.01 13.34 -35.57
C GLU A 69 13.76 13.60 -34.08
N GLU A 70 13.85 14.86 -33.63
CA GLU A 70 13.61 15.24 -32.23
C GLU A 70 12.22 14.82 -31.75
N ARG A 71 11.18 14.96 -32.59
CA ARG A 71 9.83 14.49 -32.26
C ARG A 71 9.75 12.96 -32.20
N SER A 72 10.37 12.27 -33.14
CA SER A 72 10.42 10.81 -33.18
C SER A 72 11.12 10.25 -31.93
N ASP A 73 12.25 10.85 -31.57
CA ASP A 73 13.02 10.52 -30.38
C ASP A 73 12.19 10.76 -29.12
N HIS A 74 11.55 11.92 -28.98
CA HIS A 74 10.68 12.21 -27.84
C HIS A 74 9.52 11.22 -27.69
N ILE A 75 8.85 10.87 -28.80
CA ILE A 75 7.76 9.89 -28.78
C ILE A 75 8.29 8.52 -28.34
N THR A 76 9.45 8.11 -28.86
CA THR A 76 10.07 6.83 -28.51
C THR A 76 10.45 6.80 -27.04
N ASP A 77 11.07 7.87 -26.55
CA ASP A 77 11.43 8.07 -25.15
C ASP A 77 10.22 7.99 -24.22
N ASP A 78 9.12 8.63 -24.60
CA ASP A 78 7.90 8.67 -23.80
C ASP A 78 7.16 7.32 -23.81
N LEU A 79 7.14 6.61 -24.95
CA LEU A 79 6.63 5.25 -25.03
C LEU A 79 7.46 4.30 -24.16
N ASP A 80 8.78 4.44 -24.20
CA ASP A 80 9.71 3.66 -23.39
C ASP A 80 9.55 3.94 -21.90
N LYS A 81 9.41 5.21 -21.51
CA LYS A 81 9.11 5.61 -20.13
C LYS A 81 7.77 5.05 -19.68
N ALA A 82 6.72 5.15 -20.51
CA ALA A 82 5.40 4.61 -20.20
C ALA A 82 5.43 3.09 -20.04
N SER A 83 6.14 2.37 -20.92
CA SER A 83 6.35 0.93 -20.82
C SER A 83 7.09 0.53 -19.54
N ARG A 84 8.18 1.24 -19.20
CA ARG A 84 8.91 1.04 -17.94
C ARG A 84 8.03 1.28 -16.72
N MET A 85 7.29 2.39 -16.69
CA MET A 85 6.35 2.71 -15.61
C MET A 85 5.24 1.66 -15.49
N GLN A 86 4.70 1.18 -16.61
CA GLN A 86 3.69 0.12 -16.61
C GLN A 86 4.27 -1.19 -16.05
N SER A 87 5.50 -1.55 -16.43
CA SER A 87 6.17 -2.75 -15.93
C SER A 87 6.43 -2.65 -14.41
N GLN A 88 6.96 -1.51 -13.95
CA GLN A 88 7.16 -1.24 -12.51
C GLN A 88 5.83 -1.27 -11.73
N ALA A 89 4.75 -0.72 -12.28
CA ALA A 89 3.44 -0.76 -11.65
C ALA A 89 2.90 -2.21 -11.53
N ARG A 90 3.07 -3.03 -12.58
CA ARG A 90 2.69 -4.45 -12.55
C ARG A 90 3.52 -5.24 -11.54
N GLU A 91 4.82 -4.98 -11.47
CA GLU A 91 5.70 -5.61 -10.49
C GLU A 91 5.32 -5.21 -9.06
N ALA A 92 5.11 -3.91 -8.81
CA ALA A 92 4.64 -3.41 -7.52
C ALA A 92 3.28 -4.01 -7.12
N GLN A 93 2.34 -4.14 -8.07
CA GLN A 93 1.06 -4.80 -7.84
C GLN A 93 1.26 -6.26 -7.44
N LYS A 94 2.11 -7.00 -8.15
CA LYS A 94 2.42 -8.40 -7.84
C LYS A 94 3.05 -8.55 -6.46
N HIS A 95 3.98 -7.66 -6.08
CA HIS A 95 4.55 -7.65 -4.74
C HIS A 95 3.51 -7.35 -3.66
N ARG A 96 2.61 -6.39 -3.91
CA ARG A 96 1.51 -6.06 -3.00
C ARG A 96 0.55 -7.24 -2.81
N GLU A 97 0.16 -7.90 -3.89
CA GLU A 97 -0.73 -9.08 -3.84
C GLU A 97 -0.09 -10.24 -3.06
N ARG A 98 1.21 -10.49 -3.28
CA ARG A 98 1.99 -11.47 -2.51
C ARG A 98 2.04 -11.11 -1.03
N ALA A 99 2.43 -9.88 -0.69
CA ALA A 99 2.49 -9.42 0.69
C ALA A 99 1.13 -9.52 1.41
N LEU A 100 0.02 -9.21 0.72
CA LEU A 100 -1.32 -9.39 1.28
C LEU A 100 -1.69 -10.86 1.49
N THR A 101 -1.27 -11.75 0.59
CA THR A 101 -1.52 -13.18 0.71
C THR A 101 -0.71 -13.77 1.86
N ASP A 102 0.57 -13.43 1.94
CA ASP A 102 1.49 -13.87 3.00
C ASP A 102 1.03 -13.37 4.37
N ALA A 103 0.66 -12.08 4.49
CA ALA A 103 0.14 -11.53 5.74
C ALA A 103 -1.18 -12.19 6.18
N ARG A 104 -2.05 -12.58 5.25
CA ARG A 104 -3.28 -13.33 5.56
C ARG A 104 -2.96 -14.74 6.05
N ALA A 105 -2.01 -15.43 5.40
CA ALA A 105 -1.57 -16.75 5.80
C ALA A 105 -0.92 -16.73 7.19
N GLU A 106 -0.07 -15.74 7.46
CA GLU A 106 0.56 -15.55 8.77
C GLU A 106 -0.49 -15.25 9.86
N ALA A 107 -1.44 -14.35 9.60
CA ALA A 107 -2.52 -14.05 10.53
C ALA A 107 -3.37 -15.30 10.85
N GLN A 108 -3.69 -16.11 9.83
CA GLN A 108 -4.38 -17.39 10.04
C GLN A 108 -3.55 -18.36 10.88
N GLY A 109 -2.25 -18.47 10.60
CA GLY A 109 -1.33 -19.29 11.39
C GLY A 109 -1.25 -18.85 12.86
N VAL A 110 -1.20 -17.54 13.13
CA VAL A 110 -1.22 -16.99 14.50
C VAL A 110 -2.54 -17.32 15.21
N VAL A 111 -3.68 -17.19 14.53
CA VAL A 111 -4.99 -17.52 15.10
C VAL A 111 -5.08 -19.00 15.44
N GLU A 112 -4.62 -19.89 14.56
CA GLU A 112 -4.61 -21.33 14.80
C GLU A 112 -3.66 -21.72 15.93
N ALA A 113 -2.43 -21.20 15.94
CA ALA A 113 -1.47 -21.44 17.02
C ALA A 113 -1.99 -20.93 18.37
N THR A 114 -2.62 -19.75 18.38
CA THR A 114 -3.22 -19.18 19.59
C THR A 114 -4.36 -20.07 20.09
N ARG A 115 -5.27 -20.50 19.22
CA ARG A 115 -6.36 -21.42 19.58
C ARG A 115 -5.82 -22.71 20.19
N GLN A 116 -4.84 -23.34 19.56
CA GLN A 116 -4.22 -24.56 20.08
C GLN A 116 -3.57 -24.35 21.46
N SER A 117 -2.87 -23.23 21.64
CA SER A 117 -2.26 -22.89 22.93
C SER A 117 -3.28 -22.65 24.03
N VAL A 118 -4.38 -21.94 23.71
CA VAL A 118 -5.48 -21.67 24.63
C VAL A 118 -6.21 -22.96 24.99
N ASP A 119 -6.51 -23.82 24.02
CA ASP A 119 -7.14 -25.12 24.28
C ASP A 119 -6.27 -26.02 25.15
N ALA A 120 -4.95 -26.01 24.95
CA ALA A 120 -4.01 -26.74 25.79
C ALA A 120 -3.98 -26.19 27.23
N GLU A 121 -4.00 -24.87 27.38
CA GLU A 121 -4.01 -24.21 28.69
C GLU A 121 -5.33 -24.43 29.44
N ILE A 122 -6.47 -24.37 28.75
CA ILE A 122 -7.78 -24.71 29.30
C ILE A 122 -7.78 -26.15 29.82
N LYS A 123 -7.29 -27.11 29.03
CA LYS A 123 -7.20 -28.52 29.46
C LYS A 123 -6.32 -28.69 30.69
N ARG A 124 -5.18 -28.00 30.75
CA ARG A 124 -4.29 -28.02 31.92
C ARG A 124 -4.96 -27.43 33.16
N SER A 125 -5.63 -26.29 32.99
CA SER A 125 -6.34 -25.60 34.07
C SER A 125 -7.48 -26.47 34.62
N ILE A 126 -8.28 -27.09 33.75
CA ILE A 126 -9.33 -28.02 34.16
C ILE A 126 -8.73 -29.22 34.91
N ALA A 127 -7.69 -29.86 34.37
CA ALA A 127 -7.06 -31.00 35.03
C ALA A 127 -6.48 -30.64 36.41
N ALA A 128 -5.88 -29.45 36.55
CA ALA A 128 -5.38 -28.96 37.83
C ALA A 128 -6.53 -28.67 38.82
N ALA A 129 -7.61 -28.06 38.36
CA ALA A 129 -8.80 -27.80 39.17
C ALA A 129 -9.47 -29.10 39.64
N ASP A 130 -9.60 -30.09 38.77
CA ASP A 130 -10.15 -31.42 39.10
C ASP A 130 -9.28 -32.14 40.14
N ALA A 131 -7.95 -32.07 40.00
CA ALA A 131 -7.02 -32.64 40.98
C ALA A 131 -7.16 -31.98 42.35
N GLN A 132 -7.22 -30.64 42.39
CA GLN A 132 -7.44 -29.89 43.64
C GLN A 132 -8.80 -30.19 44.27
N ALA A 133 -9.85 -30.29 43.46
CA ALA A 133 -11.18 -30.64 43.94
C ALA A 133 -11.20 -32.06 44.55
N GLY A 134 -10.51 -33.02 43.92
CA GLY A 134 -10.34 -34.37 44.43
C GLY A 134 -9.62 -34.41 45.78
N GLU A 135 -8.50 -33.69 45.91
CA GLU A 135 -7.76 -33.59 47.18
C GLU A 135 -8.63 -32.99 48.30
N GLN A 136 -9.36 -31.91 48.00
CA GLN A 136 -10.25 -31.28 48.98
C GLN A 136 -11.40 -32.20 49.39
N ALA A 137 -11.94 -32.98 48.45
CA ALA A 137 -12.98 -33.98 48.75
C ALA A 137 -12.44 -35.06 49.69
N GLU A 138 -11.23 -35.58 49.46
CA GLU A 138 -10.60 -36.55 50.35
C GLU A 138 -10.36 -35.97 51.76
N ILE A 139 -9.87 -34.74 51.85
CA ILE A 139 -9.68 -34.04 53.14
C ILE A 139 -11.02 -33.86 53.86
N ALA A 140 -12.07 -33.45 53.15
CA ALA A 140 -13.40 -33.30 53.70
C ALA A 140 -13.96 -34.64 54.20
N GLU A 141 -13.81 -35.72 53.43
CA GLU A 141 -14.21 -37.08 53.85
C GLU A 141 -13.47 -37.53 55.11
N MET A 142 -12.15 -37.32 55.19
CA MET A 142 -11.38 -37.65 56.39
C MET A 142 -11.86 -36.87 57.61
N ARG A 143 -12.15 -35.57 57.46
CA ARG A 143 -12.72 -34.75 58.54
C ARG A 143 -14.09 -35.24 58.98
N ILE A 144 -14.98 -35.57 58.04
CA ILE A 144 -16.31 -36.10 58.33
C ILE A 144 -16.20 -37.43 59.08
N ARG A 145 -15.33 -38.36 58.63
CA ARG A 145 -15.09 -39.64 59.31
C ARG A 145 -14.57 -39.44 60.73
N LYS A 146 -13.63 -38.52 60.92
CA LYS A 146 -13.09 -38.17 62.24
C LYS A 146 -14.17 -37.61 63.16
N MET A 147 -14.92 -36.60 62.71
CA MET A 147 -16.02 -36.01 63.48
C MET A 147 -17.10 -37.05 63.84
N ARG A 148 -17.42 -37.96 62.91
CA ARG A 148 -18.36 -39.06 63.16
C ARG A 148 -17.84 -39.99 64.26
N SER A 149 -16.56 -40.38 64.20
CA SER A 149 -15.94 -41.23 65.23
C SER A 149 -15.93 -40.54 66.59
N GLU A 150 -15.58 -39.26 66.65
CA GLU A 150 -15.57 -38.47 67.88
C GLU A 150 -16.99 -38.32 68.46
N ALA A 151 -17.99 -38.03 67.62
CA ALA A 151 -19.38 -37.96 68.05
C ALA A 151 -19.87 -39.30 68.61
N LEU A 152 -19.62 -40.41 67.90
CA LEU A 152 -19.98 -41.75 68.37
C LEU A 152 -19.30 -42.09 69.71
N SER A 153 -18.05 -41.70 69.92
CA SER A 153 -17.35 -41.93 71.21
C SER A 153 -17.95 -41.16 72.38
N ARG A 154 -18.60 -40.01 72.13
CA ARG A 154 -19.27 -39.20 73.14
C ARG A 154 -20.70 -39.65 73.43
N ILE A 155 -21.31 -40.46 72.55
CA ILE A 155 -22.70 -40.93 72.73
C ILE A 155 -22.86 -41.72 74.02
N ASP A 156 -21.90 -42.57 74.38
CA ASP A 156 -22.00 -43.40 75.59
C ASP A 156 -21.96 -42.56 76.87
N GLU A 157 -21.19 -41.46 76.89
CA GLU A 157 -21.19 -40.50 77.99
C GLU A 157 -22.51 -39.74 78.07
N ILE A 158 -22.98 -39.20 76.94
CA ILE A 158 -24.26 -38.45 76.89
C ILE A 158 -25.44 -39.37 77.27
N ALA A 159 -25.43 -40.63 76.82
CA ALA A 159 -26.45 -41.61 77.16
C ALA A 159 -26.43 -41.94 78.67
N ALA A 160 -25.25 -42.08 79.27
CA ALA A 160 -25.12 -42.27 80.72
C ALA A 160 -25.63 -41.05 81.51
N ASP A 161 -25.31 -39.83 81.06
CA ASP A 161 -25.76 -38.58 81.69
C ASP A 161 -27.30 -38.41 81.58
N VAL A 162 -27.88 -38.70 80.42
CA VAL A 162 -29.33 -38.64 80.19
C VAL A 162 -30.05 -39.72 81.02
N ALA A 163 -29.51 -40.93 81.08
CA ALA A 163 -30.06 -42.01 81.91
C ALA A 163 -30.01 -41.64 83.40
N GLN A 164 -28.93 -41.03 83.88
CA GLN A 164 -28.84 -40.52 85.25
C GLN A 164 -29.90 -39.46 85.52
N ALA A 165 -30.02 -38.46 84.65
CA ALA A 165 -31.01 -37.39 84.79
C ALA A 165 -32.45 -37.92 84.80
N ALA A 166 -32.75 -38.93 83.97
CA ALA A 166 -34.04 -39.60 83.96
C ALA A 166 -34.32 -40.39 85.25
N ILE A 167 -33.33 -41.12 85.77
CA ILE A 167 -33.46 -41.87 87.04
C ILE A 167 -33.64 -40.91 88.22
N GLU A 168 -32.91 -39.80 88.27
CA GLU A 168 -33.06 -38.77 89.31
C GLU A 168 -34.48 -38.18 89.30
N LYS A 169 -35.02 -37.89 88.11
CA LYS A 169 -36.38 -37.37 87.93
C LYS A 169 -37.48 -38.37 88.33
N VAL A 170 -37.29 -39.67 88.11
CA VAL A 170 -38.33 -40.70 88.33
C VAL A 170 -38.22 -41.36 89.71
N ALA A 171 -37.01 -41.67 90.18
CA ALA A 171 -36.78 -42.40 91.43
C ALA A 171 -36.51 -41.48 92.65
N GLY A 172 -36.30 -40.18 92.45
CA GLY A 172 -36.12 -39.19 93.52
C GLY A 172 -34.86 -39.38 94.37
N LYS A 173 -33.90 -40.19 93.91
CA LYS A 173 -32.61 -40.46 94.57
C LYS A 173 -31.48 -40.32 93.54
N SER A 174 -30.37 -39.69 93.93
CA SER A 174 -29.18 -39.57 93.07
C SER A 174 -28.44 -40.90 92.97
N VAL A 175 -28.12 -41.31 91.74
CA VAL A 175 -27.33 -42.50 91.44
C VAL A 175 -26.07 -42.05 90.69
N THR A 176 -24.91 -42.59 91.06
CA THR A 176 -23.62 -42.20 90.49
C THR A 176 -23.42 -42.79 89.08
N VAL A 177 -22.88 -41.98 88.15
CA VAL A 177 -22.57 -42.36 86.74
C VAL A 177 -21.87 -43.72 86.62
N ALA A 178 -20.95 -44.03 87.56
CA ALA A 178 -20.18 -45.28 87.58
C ALA A 178 -21.05 -46.55 87.71
N ARG A 179 -22.21 -46.47 88.38
CA ARG A 179 -23.10 -47.61 88.61
C ARG A 179 -24.10 -47.83 87.46
N ILE A 180 -24.33 -46.80 86.65
CA ILE A 180 -25.12 -46.87 85.42
C ILE A 180 -24.27 -47.46 84.30
N LYS A 181 -23.00 -47.02 84.17
CA LYS A 181 -22.05 -47.59 83.19
C LYS A 181 -21.80 -49.09 83.39
N SER A 182 -21.84 -49.61 84.63
CA SER A 182 -21.65 -51.05 84.91
C SER A 182 -22.84 -51.95 84.57
N VAL A 183 -23.99 -51.37 84.22
CA VAL A 183 -25.20 -52.13 83.82
C VAL A 183 -25.39 -52.08 82.29
N LEU A 184 -24.77 -51.12 81.61
CA LEU A 184 -24.91 -50.89 80.17
C LEU A 184 -23.88 -51.64 79.31
N ASN A 185 -22.77 -52.06 79.90
CA ASN A 185 -21.69 -52.84 79.28
C ASN A 185 -21.69 -54.27 79.84
#